data_AF-A0A409XXI0-F1
#
_entry.id   AF-A0A409XXI0-F1
#
_cell.length_a   1.000
_cell.length_b   1.000
_cell.length_c   1.000
_cell.angle_alpha   90.00
_cell.angle_beta   90.00
_cell.angle_gamma   90.00
#
_symmetry.space_group_name_H-M   'P 1'
#
loop_
_entity.id
_entity.type
_entity.pdbx_description
1 polymer ?
#
loop_
_entity_poly.entity_id
_entity_poly.type
_entity_poly.pdbx_seq_one_letter_code
_entity_poly.pdbx_strand_id
1 'polypeptide(L)'
;MEEIGHTVLSSFDVPTSMRVYVSYFLIGLSGTEGLLRMGFHIPPFNSVYHLHLHVQGLPYRSVRSAAKYPISPGFGGYSKGMSWFAEVKQVIGILERGGRVGVMPC
;
A
#
# COMPACT_ATOMS: atom_id res chain seq x y z
N MET A 1 -19.16 -9.07 -10.65
CA MET A 1 -18.36 -8.70 -9.46
C MET A 1 -17.37 -7.59 -9.86
N GLU A 2 -17.88 -6.53 -10.51
CA GLU A 2 -17.08 -5.48 -11.17
C GLU A 2 -17.21 -4.12 -10.45
N GLU A 3 -18.08 -4.02 -9.44
CA GLU A 3 -18.43 -2.73 -8.83
C GLU A 3 -17.44 -2.23 -7.76
N ILE A 4 -16.53 -3.07 -7.27
CA ILE A 4 -15.63 -2.69 -6.15
C ILE A 4 -14.47 -1.79 -6.66
N GLY A 5 -14.04 -1.98 -7.92
CA GLY A 5 -12.91 -1.23 -8.49
C GLY A 5 -13.23 0.25 -8.76
N HIS A 6 -14.48 0.57 -9.09
CA HIS A 6 -14.90 1.96 -9.34
C HIS A 6 -14.97 2.78 -8.05
N THR A 7 -15.27 2.16 -6.92
CA THR A 7 -15.46 2.84 -5.62
C THR A 7 -14.15 3.25 -4.96
N VAL A 8 -13.04 2.54 -5.22
CA VAL A 8 -11.71 2.90 -4.69
C VAL A 8 -11.05 4.03 -5.50
N LEU A 9 -11.35 4.12 -6.79
CA LEU A 9 -10.79 5.14 -7.68
C LEU A 9 -11.51 6.49 -7.59
N SER A 10 -12.72 6.53 -7.06
CA SER A 10 -13.47 7.78 -6.81
C SER A 10 -13.14 8.43 -5.46
N SER A 11 -12.58 7.66 -4.50
CA SER A 11 -12.23 8.16 -3.17
C SER A 11 -10.83 8.78 -3.09
N PHE A 12 -9.96 8.47 -4.04
CA PHE A 12 -8.74 9.23 -4.30
C PHE A 12 -9.08 10.33 -5.31
N ASP A 13 -8.77 11.58 -4.98
CA ASP A 13 -8.98 12.78 -5.80
C ASP A 13 -8.05 12.79 -7.04
N VAL A 14 -8.10 11.73 -7.83
CA VAL A 14 -7.27 11.48 -9.00
C VAL A 14 -7.99 12.06 -10.22
N PRO A 15 -7.34 12.95 -10.98
CA PRO A 15 -7.92 13.55 -12.18
C PRO A 15 -8.38 12.48 -13.17
N THR A 16 -9.53 12.70 -13.81
CA THR A 16 -10.18 11.75 -14.74
C THR A 16 -9.24 11.24 -15.85
N SER A 17 -8.28 12.05 -16.29
CA SER A 17 -7.26 11.69 -17.29
C SER A 17 -6.24 10.64 -16.81
N MET A 18 -6.05 10.50 -15.49
CA MET A 18 -5.09 9.58 -14.90
C MET A 18 -5.76 8.28 -14.38
N ARG A 19 -7.09 8.30 -14.22
CA ARG A 19 -7.89 7.13 -13.81
C ARG A 19 -7.78 5.97 -14.80
N VAL A 20 -7.67 6.28 -16.09
CA VAL A 20 -7.56 5.29 -17.18
C VAL A 20 -6.24 4.52 -17.09
N TYR A 21 -5.11 5.21 -16.88
CA TYR A 21 -3.78 4.56 -16.78
C TYR A 21 -3.58 3.75 -15.50
N VAL A 22 -4.05 4.26 -14.37
CA VAL A 22 -3.97 3.56 -13.08
C VAL A 22 -4.88 2.33 -13.08
N SER A 23 -6.06 2.42 -13.71
CA SER A 23 -6.99 1.29 -13.86
C SER A 23 -6.39 0.15 -14.71
N TYR A 24 -5.85 0.44 -15.91
CA TYR A 24 -5.22 -0.61 -16.74
C TYR A 24 -3.97 -1.22 -16.10
N PHE A 25 -3.17 -0.43 -15.37
CA PHE A 25 -2.03 -0.96 -14.62
C PHE A 25 -2.51 -1.88 -13.49
N LEU A 26 -3.47 -1.46 -12.67
CA LEU A 26 -3.96 -2.26 -11.54
C LEU A 26 -4.79 -3.49 -11.95
N ILE A 27 -5.55 -3.42 -13.05
CA ILE A 27 -6.31 -4.56 -13.60
C ILE A 27 -5.36 -5.63 -14.15
N GLY A 28 -4.22 -5.26 -14.74
CA GLY A 28 -3.17 -6.20 -15.15
C GLY A 28 -2.45 -6.89 -13.98
N LEU A 29 -2.48 -6.29 -12.78
CA LEU A 29 -1.80 -6.82 -11.59
C LEU A 29 -2.62 -7.85 -10.81
N SER A 30 -3.91 -8.03 -11.13
CA SER A 30 -4.72 -9.12 -10.56
C SER A 30 -4.15 -10.51 -10.88
N GLY A 31 -3.34 -10.65 -11.93
CA GLY A 31 -2.62 -11.89 -12.26
C GLY A 31 -1.21 -12.00 -11.65
N THR A 32 -0.80 -11.04 -10.83
CA THR A 32 0.56 -10.90 -10.29
C THR A 32 0.62 -10.97 -8.76
N GLU A 33 -0.33 -11.69 -8.15
CA GLU A 33 -0.31 -12.02 -6.72
C GLU A 33 1.07 -12.64 -6.38
N GLY A 34 1.97 -11.85 -5.78
CA GLY A 34 3.32 -12.27 -5.40
C GLY A 34 4.48 -11.66 -6.20
N LEU A 35 4.24 -11.02 -7.35
CA LEU A 35 5.31 -10.38 -8.14
C LEU A 35 5.51 -8.90 -7.83
N LEU A 36 4.48 -8.23 -7.29
CA LEU A 36 4.56 -6.83 -6.86
C LEU A 36 4.16 -6.64 -5.40
N ARG A 37 4.69 -5.59 -4.80
CA ARG A 37 4.34 -5.14 -3.46
C ARG A 37 4.15 -3.64 -3.43
N MET A 38 3.09 -3.19 -2.75
CA MET A 38 2.69 -1.79 -2.69
C MET A 38 2.51 -1.32 -1.25
N GLY A 39 3.06 -0.16 -0.90
CA GLY A 39 2.92 0.38 0.46
C GLY A 39 3.62 1.71 0.70
N PHE A 40 3.66 2.13 1.96
CA PHE A 40 4.10 3.46 2.41
C PHE A 40 5.15 3.37 3.52
N HIS A 41 6.11 4.31 3.56
CA HIS A 41 7.12 4.42 4.62
C HIS A 41 6.71 5.33 5.78
N ILE A 42 7.17 4.97 6.98
CA ILE A 42 6.91 5.70 8.22
C ILE A 42 8.20 5.74 9.08
N PRO A 43 8.93 6.87 9.18
CA PRO A 43 8.73 8.13 8.45
C PRO A 43 9.18 8.02 6.98
N PRO A 44 8.74 8.93 6.08
CA PRO A 44 9.21 8.95 4.70
C PRO A 44 10.74 9.15 4.63
N PHE A 45 11.42 8.40 3.76
CA PHE A 45 12.89 8.41 3.64
C PHE A 45 13.47 9.74 3.14
N ASN A 46 12.70 10.55 2.40
CA ASN A 46 13.14 11.82 1.84
C ASN A 46 12.27 12.96 2.40
N SER A 47 12.93 14.09 2.70
CA SER A 47 12.51 15.29 3.45
C SER A 47 11.31 16.10 2.90
N VAL A 48 10.34 15.45 2.27
CA VAL A 48 9.16 16.06 1.64
C VAL A 48 7.92 15.41 2.25
N TYR A 49 7.10 16.19 2.97
CA TYR A 49 5.88 15.73 3.64
C TYR A 49 4.72 15.50 2.66
N HIS A 50 4.91 14.59 1.71
CA HIS A 50 3.90 14.19 0.73
C HIS A 50 3.71 12.68 0.80
N LEU A 51 2.49 12.22 0.49
CA LEU A 51 2.14 10.80 0.50
C LEU A 51 2.81 10.09 -0.69
N HIS A 52 3.75 9.17 -0.41
CA HIS A 52 4.48 8.42 -1.45
C HIS A 52 4.09 6.94 -1.44
N LEU A 53 3.45 6.49 -2.52
CA LEU A 53 3.22 5.06 -2.75
C LEU A 53 4.48 4.41 -3.34
N HIS A 54 5.03 3.43 -2.64
CA HIS A 54 6.10 2.57 -3.18
C HIS A 54 5.47 1.40 -3.92
N VAL A 55 5.95 1.14 -5.14
CA VAL A 55 5.62 -0.06 -5.92
C VAL A 55 6.93 -0.81 -6.16
N GLN A 56 7.00 -2.05 -5.70
CA GLN A 56 8.21 -2.86 -5.65
C GLN A 56 8.02 -4.16 -6.43
N GLY A 57 9.00 -4.52 -7.27
CA GLY A 57 9.07 -5.84 -7.88
C GLY A 57 9.70 -6.86 -6.94
N LEU A 58 9.10 -8.06 -6.90
CA LEU A 58 9.56 -9.23 -6.16
C LEU A 58 10.03 -10.34 -7.12
N PRO A 59 10.95 -11.22 -6.69
CA PRO A 59 11.65 -11.20 -5.41
C PRO A 59 12.70 -10.08 -5.35
N TYR A 60 13.03 -9.64 -4.14
CA TYR A 60 14.11 -8.69 -3.96
C TYR A 60 15.46 -9.30 -4.33
N ARG A 61 16.29 -8.53 -5.05
CA ARG A 61 17.66 -8.95 -5.40
C ARG A 61 18.56 -9.21 -4.19
N SER A 62 18.24 -8.66 -3.02
CA SER A 62 19.02 -8.85 -1.80
C SER A 62 18.16 -8.77 -0.54
N VAL A 63 18.61 -9.44 0.53
CA VAL A 63 18.01 -9.34 1.86
C VAL A 63 18.04 -7.91 2.38
N ARG A 64 19.11 -7.14 2.07
CA ARG A 64 19.20 -5.72 2.41
C ARG A 64 18.10 -4.89 1.75
N SER A 65 17.77 -5.18 0.49
CA SER A 65 16.66 -4.52 -0.20
C SER A 65 15.32 -4.87 0.43
N ALA A 66 15.12 -6.13 0.84
CA ALA A 66 13.91 -6.55 1.54
C ALA A 66 13.76 -5.89 2.92
N ALA A 67 14.86 -5.78 3.67
CA ALA A 67 14.87 -5.20 5.02
C ALA A 67 14.52 -3.70 5.06
N LYS A 68 14.62 -2.99 3.93
CA LYS A 68 14.13 -1.60 3.84
C LYS A 68 12.60 -1.51 3.92
N TYR A 69 11.91 -2.58 3.56
CA TYR A 69 10.46 -2.64 3.37
C TYR A 69 9.80 -3.72 4.25
N PRO A 70 10.00 -3.70 5.58
CA PRO A 70 9.51 -4.75 6.46
C PRO A 70 8.00 -4.63 6.61
N ILE A 71 7.27 -5.68 6.22
CA ILE A 71 5.84 -5.81 6.52
C ILE A 71 5.71 -6.64 7.79
N SER A 72 5.02 -6.09 8.78
CA SER A 72 4.62 -6.81 9.97
C SER A 72 3.10 -7.05 9.90
N PRO A 73 2.64 -8.31 9.85
CA PRO A 73 1.20 -8.60 9.87
C PRO A 73 0.58 -8.12 11.19
N GLY A 74 -0.69 -7.73 11.11
CA GLY A 74 -1.45 -7.37 12.30
C GLY A 74 -1.71 -8.56 13.21
N PHE A 75 -1.95 -8.26 14.49
CA PHE A 75 -2.34 -9.25 15.50
C PHE A 75 -3.36 -8.61 16.46
N GLY A 76 -4.12 -9.43 17.19
CA GLY A 76 -5.01 -8.94 18.25
C GLY A 76 -6.06 -7.92 17.79
N GLY A 77 -6.57 -8.05 16.57
CA GLY A 77 -7.56 -7.13 15.97
C GLY A 77 -6.95 -5.96 15.19
N TYR A 78 -5.64 -5.76 15.25
CA TYR A 78 -4.93 -4.79 14.41
C TYR A 78 -4.71 -5.35 13.00
N SER A 79 -4.66 -4.48 12.00
CA SER A 79 -4.35 -4.86 10.60
C SER A 79 -2.86 -4.84 10.31
N LYS A 80 -2.08 -4.11 11.12
CA LYS A 80 -0.63 -3.95 10.99
C LYS A 80 0.05 -4.19 12.33
N GLY A 81 1.24 -4.80 12.28
CA GLY A 81 2.14 -4.95 13.43
C GLY A 81 3.18 -3.83 13.52
N MET A 82 4.23 -4.06 14.32
CA MET A 82 5.32 -3.10 14.50
C MET A 82 6.23 -3.08 13.25
N SER A 83 6.11 -2.03 12.44
CA SER A 83 6.95 -1.84 11.23
C SER A 83 6.95 -0.40 10.74
N TRP A 84 8.02 0.01 10.05
CA TRP A 84 8.13 1.31 9.37
C TRP A 84 7.65 1.28 7.91
N PHE A 85 7.05 0.17 7.48
CA PHE A 85 6.42 0.05 6.17
C PHE A 85 5.01 -0.53 6.34
N ALA A 86 4.03 0.07 5.68
CA ALA A 86 2.63 -0.33 5.74
C ALA A 86 2.14 -0.70 4.34
N GLU A 87 1.63 -1.93 4.17
CA GLU A 87 1.06 -2.39 2.90
C GLU A 87 -0.27 -1.68 2.61
N VAL A 88 -0.58 -1.44 1.34
CA VAL A 88 -1.84 -0.78 0.91
C VAL A 88 -3.07 -1.43 1.55
N LYS A 89 -3.14 -2.77 1.58
CA LYS A 89 -4.27 -3.50 2.19
C LYS A 89 -4.39 -3.22 3.69
N GLN A 90 -3.26 -3.12 4.40
CA GLN A 90 -3.25 -2.76 5.83
C GLN A 90 -3.74 -1.32 6.02
N VAL A 91 -3.24 -0.39 5.21
CA VAL A 91 -3.61 1.04 5.28
C VAL A 91 -5.11 1.23 5.03
N ILE A 92 -5.66 0.62 3.99
CA ILE A 92 -7.10 0.67 3.69
C ILE A 92 -7.90 0.17 4.89
N GLY A 93 -7.57 -1.03 5.39
CA GLY A 93 -8.31 -1.62 6.52
C GLY A 93 -8.22 -0.78 7.81
N ILE A 94 -7.10 -0.11 8.08
CA ILE A 94 -6.95 0.80 9.21
C ILE A 94 -7.84 2.04 9.04
N LEU A 95 -7.81 2.65 7.86
CA LEU A 95 -8.53 3.90 7.58
C LEU A 95 -10.05 3.68 7.49
N GLU A 96 -10.51 2.57 6.93
CA GLU A 96 -11.93 2.20 6.88
C GLU A 96 -12.55 2.03 8.28
N ARG A 97 -11.72 1.66 9.28
CA ARG A 97 -12.14 1.61 10.70
C ARG A 97 -12.00 2.95 11.44
N GLY A 98 -11.61 4.03 10.75
CA GLY A 98 -11.33 5.33 11.37
C GLY A 98 -10.02 5.37 12.18
N GLY A 99 -9.13 4.39 11.98
CA GLY A 99 -7.84 4.32 12.66
C GLY A 99 -6.79 5.26 12.07
N ARG A 100 -5.60 5.28 12.67
CA ARG A 100 -4.44 6.07 12.20
C ARG A 100 -3.27 5.13 11.94
N VAL A 101 -2.66 5.28 10.77
CA VAL A 101 -1.50 4.48 10.37
C VAL A 101 -0.24 5.02 11.06
N GLY A 102 0.49 4.14 11.72
CA GLY A 102 1.74 4.48 12.41
C GLY A 102 2.73 3.32 12.43
N VAL A 103 3.84 3.54 13.14
CA VAL A 103 4.88 2.49 13.31
C VAL A 103 4.37 1.35 14.20
N MET A 104 3.61 1.69 15.24
CA MET A 104 2.99 0.76 16.18
C MET A 104 1.86 -0.05 15.54
N PRO A 105 1.40 -1.15 16.17
CA PRO A 105 0.23 -1.88 15.71
C PRO A 105 -1.01 -1.00 15.58
N CYS A 106 -1.74 -1.14 14.46
CA CYS A 106 -2.95 -0.36 14.12
C CYS A 106 -3.88 -1.13 13.17
#